data_AF-A0A971K2U5-F1
#
_entry.id   AF-A0A971K2U5-F1
#
_cell.length_a   1.000
_cell.length_b   1.000
_cell.length_c   1.000
_cell.angle_alpha   90.00
_cell.angle_beta   90.00
_cell.angle_gamma   90.00
#
_symmetry.space_group_name_H-M   'P 1'
#
loop_
_entity.id
_entity.type
_entity.pdbx_description
1 polymer ?
#
loop_
_entity_poly.entity_id
_entity_poly.type
_entity_poly.pdbx_seq_one_letter_code
_entity_poly.pdbx_strand_id
1 'polypeptide(L)'
;VILRKRFVDDEKISRIMERIAHDLLVDSVTIGYDLALVMVVGEGMLETIGVAGRAATALSKGGVNIHMINQGSSEVSIMFGIKEEDLNNAIISLYNEFFN
;
A
#
# COMPACT_ATOMS: atom_id res chain seq x y z
N VAL A 1 5.91 8.24 0.59
CA VAL A 1 5.02 8.90 -0.42
C VAL A 1 4.86 7.94 -1.59
N ILE A 2 3.67 7.85 -2.20
CA ILE A 2 3.44 6.99 -3.36
C ILE A 2 3.23 7.88 -4.59
N LEU A 3 3.95 7.57 -5.67
CA LEU A 3 3.93 8.32 -6.90
C LEU A 3 3.58 7.38 -8.06
N ARG A 4 2.75 7.86 -9.00
CA ARG A 4 2.49 7.10 -10.23
C ARG A 4 3.65 7.34 -11.19
N LYS A 5 4.27 6.26 -11.67
CA LYS A 5 5.43 6.28 -12.59
C LYS A 5 5.25 7.24 -13.77
N ARG A 6 4.06 7.27 -14.39
CA ARG A 6 3.77 8.15 -15.54
C ARG A 6 3.94 9.66 -15.29
N PHE A 7 3.98 10.10 -14.02
CA PHE A 7 4.14 11.51 -13.65
C PHE A 7 5.57 11.89 -13.26
N VAL A 8 6.46 10.91 -13.17
CA VAL A 8 7.84 11.08 -12.71
C VAL A 8 8.80 10.48 -13.73
N ASP A 9 9.51 11.34 -14.43
CA ASP A 9 10.65 10.97 -15.27
C ASP A 9 11.94 10.96 -14.42
N ASP A 10 13.02 10.43 -14.99
CA ASP A 10 14.29 10.26 -14.28
C ASP A 10 14.86 11.61 -13.80
N GLU A 11 14.71 12.68 -14.59
CA GLU A 11 15.15 14.02 -14.21
C GLU A 11 14.40 14.55 -12.98
N LYS A 12 13.06 14.42 -12.96
CA LYS A 12 12.24 14.79 -11.80
C LYS A 12 12.58 13.95 -10.58
N ILE A 13 12.82 12.65 -10.76
CA ILE A 13 13.21 11.74 -9.67
C ILE A 13 14.51 12.23 -9.04
N SER A 14 15.57 12.44 -9.83
CA SER A 14 16.86 12.93 -9.34
C SER A 14 16.70 14.24 -8.58
N ARG A 15 15.94 15.20 -9.13
CA ARG A 15 15.70 16.49 -8.48
C ARG A 15 14.92 16.37 -7.16
N ILE A 16 13.92 15.50 -7.10
CA ILE A 16 13.15 15.27 -5.85
C ILE A 16 14.04 14.65 -4.79
N MET A 17 14.83 13.64 -5.15
CA MET A 17 15.71 12.93 -4.23
C MET A 17 16.80 13.86 -3.66
N GLU A 18 17.44 14.66 -4.51
CA GLU A 18 18.45 15.64 -4.10
C GLU A 18 17.88 16.66 -3.12
N ARG A 19 16.70 17.21 -3.42
CA ARG A 19 16.04 18.17 -2.52
C ARG A 19 15.63 17.55 -1.20
N ILE A 20 15.10 16.33 -1.18
CA ILE A 20 14.76 15.63 0.07
C ILE A 20 16.03 15.41 0.90
N ALA A 21 17.12 14.94 0.29
CA ALA A 21 18.38 14.69 0.97
C ALA A 21 18.97 15.98 1.57
N HIS A 22 19.03 17.05 0.78
CA HIS A 22 19.67 18.30 1.16
C HIS A 22 18.78 19.18 2.06
N ASP A 23 17.52 19.39 1.70
CA ASP A 23 16.63 20.32 2.41
C ASP A 23 16.14 19.75 3.75
N LEU A 24 16.04 18.43 3.87
CA LEU A 24 15.56 17.75 5.10
C LEU A 24 16.69 17.09 5.90
N LEU A 25 17.94 17.11 5.41
CA LEU A 25 19.12 16.55 6.07
C LEU A 25 18.93 15.09 6.54
N VAL A 26 18.40 14.24 5.65
CA VAL A 26 18.11 12.83 5.97
C VAL A 26 19.30 11.92 5.65
N ASP A 27 19.44 10.82 6.40
CA ASP A 27 20.54 9.86 6.21
C ASP A 27 20.48 9.14 4.86
N SER A 28 19.28 8.80 4.39
CA SER A 28 19.08 8.12 3.11
C SER A 28 17.69 8.35 2.54
N VAL A 29 17.59 8.28 1.21
CA VAL A 29 16.33 8.29 0.47
C VAL A 29 16.39 7.15 -0.55
N THR A 30 15.34 6.34 -0.61
CA THR A 30 15.26 5.19 -1.52
C THR A 30 13.90 5.18 -2.22
N ILE A 31 13.88 4.69 -3.46
CA ILE A 31 12.66 4.50 -4.23
C ILE A 31 12.37 3.00 -4.37
N GLY A 32 11.16 2.61 -3.96
CA GLY A 32 10.61 1.29 -4.26
C GLY A 32 9.80 1.33 -5.55
N TYR A 33 10.00 0.33 -6.41
CA TYR A 33 9.28 0.17 -7.67
C TYR A 33 8.34 -1.04 -7.62
N ASP A 34 7.44 -1.08 -8.61
CA ASP A 34 6.55 -2.20 -8.92
C ASP A 34 5.68 -2.58 -7.71
N LEU A 35 5.01 -1.56 -7.18
CA LEU A 35 4.03 -1.69 -6.10
C LEU A 35 2.62 -1.64 -6.69
N ALA A 36 1.77 -2.58 -6.26
CA ALA A 36 0.33 -2.46 -6.39
C ALA A 36 -0.26 -1.97 -5.06
N LEU A 37 -1.35 -1.19 -5.16
CA LEU A 37 -2.13 -0.76 -4.01
C LEU A 37 -3.49 -1.43 -4.07
N VAL A 38 -3.84 -2.15 -3.01
CA VAL A 38 -5.16 -2.75 -2.84
C VAL A 38 -5.86 -2.06 -1.68
N MET A 39 -7.11 -1.67 -1.87
CA MET A 39 -7.88 -0.96 -0.86
C MET A 39 -9.10 -1.78 -0.49
N VAL A 40 -9.27 -2.05 0.80
CA VAL A 40 -10.50 -2.59 1.37
C VAL A 40 -11.34 -1.39 1.78
N VAL A 41 -12.58 -1.32 1.28
CA VAL A 41 -13.51 -0.21 1.53
C VAL A 41 -14.86 -0.78 1.96
N GLY A 42 -15.46 -0.20 3.00
CA GLY A 42 -16.80 -0.57 3.44
C GLY A 42 -17.32 0.36 4.53
N GLU A 43 -18.59 0.78 4.41
CA GLU A 43 -19.23 1.68 5.38
C GLU A 43 -19.30 1.07 6.79
N GLY A 44 -19.48 -0.26 6.89
CA GLY A 44 -19.50 -0.98 8.16
C GLY A 44 -18.14 -1.19 8.82
N MET A 45 -17.03 -0.75 8.21
CA MET A 45 -15.69 -0.92 8.78
C MET A 45 -15.51 -0.16 10.09
N LEU A 46 -16.18 0.98 10.25
CA LEU A 46 -16.14 1.80 11.47
C LEU A 46 -16.63 1.02 12.70
N GLU A 47 -17.67 0.23 12.53
CA GLU A 47 -18.33 -0.50 13.62
C GLU A 47 -17.83 -1.94 13.77
N THR A 48 -16.93 -2.38 12.87
CA THR A 48 -16.46 -3.76 12.83
C THR A 48 -15.02 -3.86 13.35
N ILE A 49 -14.90 -4.33 14.59
CA ILE A 49 -13.59 -4.61 15.18
C ILE A 49 -12.89 -5.73 14.40
N GLY A 50 -11.61 -5.53 14.09
CA GLY A 50 -10.73 -6.56 13.54
C GLY A 50 -10.65 -6.63 12.01
N VAL A 51 -11.31 -5.73 11.26
CA VAL A 51 -11.22 -5.73 9.77
C VAL A 51 -9.78 -5.67 9.28
N ALA A 52 -8.95 -4.81 9.87
CA ALA A 52 -7.52 -4.72 9.55
C ALA A 52 -6.79 -6.05 9.75
N GLY A 53 -7.06 -6.72 10.89
CA GLY A 53 -6.46 -8.01 11.23
C GLY A 53 -6.91 -9.14 10.32
N ARG A 54 -8.20 -9.16 9.97
CA ARG A 54 -8.78 -10.11 8.98
C ARG A 54 -8.13 -9.93 7.61
N ALA A 55 -8.06 -8.70 7.11
CA ALA A 55 -7.42 -8.39 5.84
C ALA A 55 -5.93 -8.77 5.83
N ALA A 56 -5.17 -8.40 6.87
CA ALA A 56 -3.75 -8.75 6.97
C ALA A 56 -3.53 -10.28 7.05
N THR A 57 -4.40 -10.98 7.79
CA THR A 57 -4.36 -12.44 7.90
C THR A 57 -4.68 -13.10 6.57
N ALA A 58 -5.68 -12.61 5.84
CA ALA A 58 -6.04 -13.10 4.51
C ALA A 58 -4.87 -12.95 3.52
N LEU A 59 -4.24 -11.77 3.47
CA LEU A 59 -3.06 -11.53 2.65
C LEU A 59 -1.90 -12.47 3.02
N SER A 60 -1.63 -12.65 4.31
CA SER A 60 -0.59 -13.57 4.78
C SER A 60 -0.87 -15.03 4.38
N LYS A 61 -2.10 -15.51 4.52
CA LYS A 61 -2.51 -16.86 4.08
C LYS A 61 -2.39 -17.03 2.56
N GLY A 62 -2.61 -15.96 1.80
CA GLY A 62 -2.40 -15.91 0.35
C GLY A 62 -0.94 -15.87 -0.10
N GLY A 63 0.01 -15.87 0.84
CA GLY A 63 1.43 -15.73 0.54
C GLY A 63 1.83 -14.34 0.07
N VAL A 64 1.02 -13.31 0.35
CA VAL A 64 1.24 -11.94 -0.10
C VAL A 64 2.01 -11.15 0.96
N ASN A 65 3.14 -10.56 0.57
CA ASN A 65 3.94 -9.72 1.46
C ASN A 65 3.43 -8.27 1.50
N ILE A 66 3.11 -7.79 2.70
CA ILE A 66 2.64 -6.42 2.92
C ILE A 66 3.85 -5.49 3.06
N HIS A 67 4.03 -4.60 2.08
CA HIS A 67 5.11 -3.62 2.06
C HIS A 67 4.73 -2.30 2.75
N MET A 68 3.44 -1.97 2.74
CA MET A 68 2.92 -0.75 3.33
C MET A 68 1.49 -0.98 3.81
N ILE A 69 1.16 -0.40 4.96
CA ILE A 69 -0.22 -0.25 5.42
C ILE A 69 -0.49 1.24 5.57
N ASN A 70 -1.62 1.69 5.04
CA ASN A 70 -2.09 3.05 5.23
C ASN A 70 -3.59 3.03 5.56
N GLN A 71 -3.91 3.46 6.78
CA GLN A 71 -5.26 3.84 7.16
C GLN A 71 -5.21 5.35 7.40
N GLY A 72 -5.76 6.11 6.45
CA GLY A 72 -5.81 7.56 6.52
C GLY A 72 -6.89 8.04 7.50
N SER A 73 -7.35 9.27 7.32
CA SER A 73 -8.50 9.79 8.08
C SER A 73 -9.85 9.16 7.71
N SER A 74 -9.87 8.31 6.66
CA SER A 74 -11.06 7.57 6.27
C SER A 74 -11.24 6.37 7.20
N GLU A 75 -12.32 6.40 7.98
CA GLU A 75 -12.72 5.29 8.85
C GLU A 75 -13.32 4.11 8.07
N VAL A 76 -13.56 4.28 6.78
CA VAL A 76 -14.22 3.30 5.90
C VAL A 76 -13.25 2.61 4.94
N SER A 77 -11.94 2.79 5.10
CA SER A 77 -10.97 2.19 4.17
C SER A 77 -9.59 1.92 4.77
N ILE A 78 -8.97 0.81 4.36
CA ILE A 78 -7.57 0.50 4.63
C ILE A 78 -6.89 0.15 3.31
N MET A 79 -5.72 0.74 3.07
CA MET A 79 -4.89 0.47 1.91
C MET A 79 -3.66 -0.37 2.28
N PHE A 80 -3.40 -1.38 1.45
CA PHE A 80 -2.23 -2.24 1.52
C PHE A 80 -1.40 -2.02 0.25
N GLY A 81 -0.13 -1.66 0.44
CA GLY A 81 0.89 -1.69 -0.60
C GLY A 81 1.56 -3.05 -0.64
N ILE A 82 1.57 -3.68 -1.81
CA ILE A 82 2.12 -5.02 -2.07
C ILE A 82 2.97 -4.96 -3.34
N LYS A 83 3.73 -6.02 -3.63
CA LYS A 83 4.39 -6.14 -4.95
C LYS A 83 3.36 -6.33 -6.04
N GLU A 84 3.63 -5.76 -7.21
CA GLU A 84 2.73 -5.86 -8.37
C GLU A 84 2.47 -7.31 -8.79
N GLU A 85 3.50 -8.16 -8.68
CA GLU A 85 3.39 -9.60 -8.97
C GLU A 85 2.39 -10.35 -8.06
N ASP A 86 2.18 -9.86 -6.83
CA ASP A 86 1.28 -10.47 -5.85
C ASP A 86 -0.19 -10.04 -6.01
N LEU A 87 -0.48 -9.12 -6.94
CA LEU A 87 -1.79 -8.49 -7.05
C LEU A 87 -2.94 -9.51 -7.17
N ASN A 88 -2.80 -10.52 -8.02
CA ASN A 88 -3.85 -11.51 -8.22
C ASN A 88 -4.12 -12.33 -6.95
N ASN A 89 -3.06 -12.75 -6.25
CA ASN A 89 -3.18 -13.50 -5.01
C ASN A 89 -3.81 -12.66 -3.91
N ALA A 90 -3.47 -11.37 -3.85
CA ALA A 90 -4.04 -10.43 -2.89
C ALA A 90 -5.55 -10.25 -3.09
N ILE A 91 -5.98 -10.05 -4.34
CA ILE A 91 -7.40 -9.91 -4.68
C ILE A 91 -8.17 -11.18 -4.33
N ILE A 92 -7.69 -12.36 -4.73
CA ILE A 92 -8.34 -13.64 -4.42
C ILE A 92 -8.45 -13.84 -2.91
N SER A 93 -7.38 -13.58 -2.17
CA SER A 93 -7.34 -13.82 -0.72
C SER A 93 -8.27 -12.88 0.05
N LEU A 94 -8.27 -11.60 -0.30
CA LEU A 94 -9.18 -10.62 0.29
C LEU A 94 -10.63 -10.92 -0.08
N TYR A 95 -10.90 -11.29 -1.34
CA TYR A 95 -12.25 -11.64 -1.75
C TYR A 95 -12.78 -12.84 -0.96
N ASN A 96 -11.98 -13.89 -0.83
CA ASN A 96 -12.35 -15.09 -0.08
C ASN A 96 -12.59 -14.81 1.41
N GLU A 97 -11.91 -13.84 2.01
CA GLU A 97 -12.11 -13.49 3.43
C GLU A 97 -13.40 -12.70 3.68
N PHE A 98 -13.80 -11.84 2.75
CA PHE A 98 -14.91 -10.90 2.96
C PHE A 98 -16.22 -11.31 2.28
N PHE A 99 -16.18 -12.22 1.30
CA PHE A 99 -17.36 -12.58 0.50
C PHE A 99 -17.66 -14.08 0.42
N ASN A 100 -16.81 -14.95 0.97
CA ASN A 100 -17.08 -16.38 1.11
C ASN A 100 -17.21 -16.76 2.59
#